data_AF-A0A967IU86-F1
#
_entry.id   AF-A0A967IU86-F1
#
_cell.length_a   1.000
_cell.length_b   1.000
_cell.length_c   1.000
_cell.angle_alpha   90.00
_cell.angle_beta   90.00
_cell.angle_gamma   90.00
#
_symmetry.space_group_name_H-M   'P 1'
#
loop_
_entity.id
_entity.type
_entity.pdbx_description
1 polymer ?
#
loop_
_entity_poly.entity_id
_entity_poly.type
_entity_poly.pdbx_seq_one_letter_code
_entity_poly.pdbx_strand_id
1 'polypeptide(L)'
;SGTVGLIDAWGTDGSFTYDPNGQFEYLQAGSSTTDSFTYMVSDGHGGNDTATVTITINGVNDPPVAVNDSAITKKDTSVIVDVL
;
A
#
# COMPACT_ATOMS: atom_id res chain seq x y z
N SER A 1 -12.51 4.48 4.34
CA SER A 1 -12.85 4.00 2.99
C SER A 1 -11.58 4.02 2.17
N GLY A 2 -11.16 2.88 1.63
CA GLY A 2 -9.95 2.73 0.83
C GLY A 2 -9.81 3.75 -0.30
N THR A 3 -8.56 4.11 -0.55
CA THR A 3 -8.11 4.97 -1.65
C THR A 3 -8.47 4.35 -3.00
N VAL A 4 -8.65 5.22 -3.99
CA VAL A 4 -9.07 4.92 -5.37
C VAL A 4 -8.21 3.81 -5.99
N GLY A 5 -8.76 2.60 -6.08
CA GLY A 5 -8.33 1.66 -7.11
C GLY A 5 -8.67 2.27 -8.46
N LEU A 6 -7.66 2.59 -9.27
CA LEU A 6 -7.89 3.00 -10.65
C LEU A 6 -8.42 1.78 -11.41
N ILE A 7 -9.71 1.79 -11.71
CA ILE A 7 -10.27 0.92 -12.74
C ILE A 7 -9.84 1.52 -14.07
N ASP A 8 -8.77 0.98 -14.66
CA ASP A 8 -8.45 1.27 -16.05
C ASP A 8 -9.34 0.41 -16.96
N ALA A 9 -10.61 0.79 -17.09
CA ALA A 9 -11.57 0.13 -17.97
C ALA A 9 -11.37 0.49 -19.46
N TRP A 10 -10.18 0.96 -19.86
CA TRP A 10 -9.88 1.32 -21.26
C TRP A 10 -9.15 0.20 -22.02
N GLY A 11 -9.15 -1.02 -21.48
CA GLY A 11 -8.73 -2.24 -22.15
C GLY A 11 -9.84 -3.30 -22.13
N THR A 12 -9.99 -4.05 -23.22
CA THR A 12 -10.95 -5.16 -23.37
C THR A 12 -10.71 -6.35 -22.42
N ASP A 13 -9.79 -6.23 -21.46
CA ASP A 13 -9.29 -7.27 -20.57
C ASP A 13 -9.83 -7.18 -19.14
N GLY A 14 -10.49 -6.08 -18.75
CA GLY A 14 -11.17 -5.98 -17.46
C GLY A 14 -10.24 -5.89 -16.24
N SER A 15 -9.03 -5.36 -16.44
CA SER A 15 -8.02 -5.23 -15.39
C SER A 15 -8.27 -4.03 -14.46
N PHE A 16 -7.90 -4.16 -13.19
CA PHE A 16 -7.88 -3.04 -12.22
C PHE A 16 -6.56 -3.03 -11.45
N THR A 17 -6.10 -1.84 -11.05
CA THR A 17 -4.97 -1.70 -10.14
C THR A 17 -5.48 -1.22 -8.79
N TYR A 18 -5.05 -1.89 -7.71
CA TYR A 18 -5.35 -1.49 -6.34
C TYR A 18 -4.07 -1.03 -5.65
N ASP A 19 -4.08 0.23 -5.21
CA ASP A 19 -3.02 0.82 -4.40
C ASP A 19 -3.64 1.31 -3.07
N PRO A 20 -3.32 0.66 -1.94
CA PRO A 20 -3.80 1.10 -0.64
C PRO A 20 -3.17 2.41 -0.16
N ASN A 21 -2.12 2.93 -0.83
CA ASN A 21 -1.43 4.19 -0.50
C ASN A 21 -1.10 4.33 1.00
N GLY A 22 -0.58 3.26 1.61
CA GLY A 22 -0.21 3.22 3.03
C GLY A 22 -1.37 3.32 4.02
N GLN A 23 -2.62 3.14 3.58
CA GLN A 23 -3.78 3.29 4.48
C GLN A 23 -3.87 2.18 5.54
N PHE A 24 -3.13 1.08 5.38
CA PHE A 24 -3.16 -0.10 6.24
C PHE A 24 -1.84 -0.37 6.98
N GLU A 25 -0.90 0.59 7.01
CA GLU A 25 0.39 0.46 7.72
C GLU A 25 0.22 0.23 9.25
N TYR A 26 -0.97 0.45 9.78
CA TYR A 26 -1.30 0.17 11.18
C TYR A 26 -1.55 -1.32 11.47
N LEU A 27 -1.71 -2.17 10.45
CA LEU A 27 -2.00 -3.59 10.63
C LEU A 27 -0.78 -4.32 11.17
N GLN A 28 -0.89 -4.81 12.40
CA GLN A 28 0.15 -5.65 13.00
C GLN A 28 0.25 -7.01 12.31
N ALA A 29 1.43 -7.63 12.37
CA ALA A 29 1.65 -8.98 11.87
C ALA A 29 0.61 -9.97 12.44
N GLY A 30 -0.04 -10.72 11.54
CA GLY A 30 -1.09 -11.68 11.88
C GLY A 30 -2.48 -11.06 12.07
N SER A 31 -2.62 -9.74 11.97
CA SER A 31 -3.92 -9.08 11.83
C SER A 31 -4.34 -9.03 10.36
N SER A 32 -5.64 -8.91 10.11
CA SER A 32 -6.18 -8.68 8.78
C SER A 32 -7.36 -7.73 8.81
N THR A 33 -7.62 -7.07 7.69
CA THR A 33 -8.82 -6.28 7.43
C THR A 33 -9.28 -6.51 5.99
N THR A 34 -10.48 -6.04 5.67
CA THR A 34 -11.01 -6.07 4.31
C THR A 34 -11.24 -4.67 3.79
N ASP A 35 -11.00 -4.49 2.49
CA ASP A 35 -11.45 -3.33 1.72
C ASP A 35 -12.31 -3.80 0.55
N SER A 36 -13.21 -2.93 0.06
CA SER A 36 -14.15 -3.32 -1.00
C SER A 36 -14.53 -2.16 -1.89
N PHE A 37 -14.75 -2.46 -3.17
CA PHE A 37 -15.32 -1.52 -4.13
C PHE A 37 -16.32 -2.21 -5.05
N THR A 38 -17.28 -1.43 -5.54
CA THR A 38 -18.28 -1.88 -6.51
C THR A 38 -17.94 -1.36 -7.90
N TYR A 39 -18.18 -2.18 -8.92
CA TYR A 39 -18.05 -1.79 -10.31
C TYR A 39 -19.29 -2.23 -11.10
N MET A 40 -19.54 -1.57 -12.23
CA MET A 40 -20.64 -1.86 -13.13
C MET A 40 -20.09 -2.28 -14.49
N VAL A 41 -20.60 -3.37 -15.03
CA VAL A 41 -20.33 -3.85 -16.39
C VAL A 41 -21.53 -3.54 -17.25
N SER A 42 -21.33 -3.08 -18.49
CA SER A 42 -22.39 -2.90 -19.47
C SER A 42 -22.15 -3.76 -20.70
N ASP A 43 -23.22 -4.30 -21.27
CA ASP A 43 -23.19 -5.06 -22.53
C ASP A 43 -23.21 -4.17 -23.79
N GLY A 44 -23.26 -2.84 -23.61
CA GLY A 44 -23.36 -1.87 -24.72
C GLY A 44 -24.72 -1.81 -25.42
N HIS A 45 -25.69 -2.60 -24.97
CA HIS A 45 -27.04 -2.75 -25.55
C HIS A 45 -28.15 -2.40 -24.54
N GLY A 46 -27.80 -1.74 -23.44
CA GLY A 46 -28.73 -1.30 -22.40
C GLY A 46 -28.79 -2.22 -21.18
N GLY A 47 -28.13 -3.36 -21.21
CA GLY A 47 -27.88 -4.20 -20.04
C GLY A 47 -26.73 -3.64 -19.20
N ASN A 48 -26.92 -3.67 -17.89
CA ASN A 48 -25.88 -3.43 -16.90
C ASN A 48 -25.96 -4.49 -15.80
N ASP A 49 -24.82 -4.82 -15.23
CA ASP A 49 -24.70 -5.66 -14.04
C ASP A 49 -23.66 -5.06 -13.08
N THR A 50 -23.83 -5.30 -11.78
CA THR A 50 -22.95 -4.76 -10.74
C THR A 50 -22.29 -5.87 -9.96
N ALA A 51 -21.00 -5.72 -9.67
CA ALA A 51 -20.24 -6.67 -8.88
C ALA A 51 -19.39 -5.96 -7.82
N THR A 52 -19.09 -6.68 -6.74
CA THR A 52 -18.25 -6.20 -5.63
C THR A 52 -16.94 -6.96 -5.64
N VAL A 53 -15.83 -6.24 -5.58
CA VAL A 53 -14.52 -6.80 -5.27
C VAL A 53 -14.27 -6.65 -3.78
N THR A 54 -13.88 -7.74 -3.13
CA THR A 54 -13.43 -7.75 -1.73
C THR A 54 -11.95 -8.12 -1.71
N ILE A 55 -11.15 -7.29 -1.05
CA ILE A 55 -9.70 -7.46 -0.90
C ILE A 55 -9.42 -7.72 0.57
N THR A 56 -8.71 -8.81 0.85
CA THR A 56 -8.17 -9.09 2.19
C THR A 56 -6.76 -8.53 2.28
N ILE A 57 -6.53 -7.63 3.23
CA ILE A 57 -5.23 -7.04 3.52
C ILE A 57 -4.69 -7.68 4.79
N ASN A 58 -3.51 -8.29 4.68
CA ASN A 58 -2.83 -8.95 5.79
C ASN A 58 -1.72 -8.05 6.30
N GLY A 59 -1.73 -7.79 7.61
CA GLY A 59 -0.61 -7.13 8.27
C GLY A 59 0.62 -8.04 8.27
N VAL A 60 1.76 -7.48 7.89
CA VAL A 60 3.07 -8.12 7.96
C VAL A 60 3.97 -7.36 8.92
N ASN A 61 5.02 -8.02 9.42
CA ASN A 61 6.01 -7.34 10.25
C ASN A 61 7.03 -6.66 9.35
N ASP A 62 7.07 -5.33 9.36
CA ASP A 62 8.12 -4.54 8.70
C ASP A 62 9.21 -4.19 9.73
N PRO A 63 10.37 -4.87 9.71
CA PRO A 63 11.42 -4.63 10.68
C PRO A 63 12.06 -3.24 10.46
N PRO A 64 12.50 -2.56 11.54
CA PRO A 64 13.23 -1.31 11.39
C PRO A 64 14.54 -1.55 10.61
N VAL A 65 14.87 -0.64 9.71
CA VAL A 65 16.13 -0.64 8.97
C VAL A 65 17.12 0.24 9.72
N ALA A 66 18.13 -0.36 10.34
CA ALA A 66 19.22 0.38 10.97
C ALA A 66 20.18 0.91 9.89
N VAL A 67 20.57 2.18 10.02
CA VAL A 67 21.61 2.81 9.21
C VAL A 67 22.82 3.04 10.11
N ASN A 68 24.01 2.66 9.65
CA ASN A 68 25.24 2.84 10.43
C ASN A 68 25.67 4.30 10.38
N ASP A 69 25.82 4.92 11.55
CA ASP A 69 26.49 6.21 11.67
C ASP A 69 28.01 6.02 11.70
N SER A 70 28.75 6.90 11.04
CA SER A 70 30.20 6.90 11.06
C SER A 70 30.75 8.30 11.26
N ALA A 71 31.81 8.40 12.05
CA ALA A 71 32.54 9.64 12.23
C ALA A 71 34.03 9.36 12.38
N ILE A 72 34.84 10.31 11.91
CA ILE A 72 36.29 10.26 12.01
C ILE A 72 36.72 11.48 12.81
N THR A 73 37.62 11.27 13.77
CA THR A 73 38.23 12.35 14.53
C THR A 73 39.74 12.22 14.60
N LYS A 74 40.41 13.34 14.89
CA LYS A 74 41.85 13.36 15.20
C LYS A 74 42.05 13.00 16.67
N LYS A 75 43.27 12.56 17.02
CA LYS A 75 43.62 12.03 18.35
C LYS A 75 43.27 12.93 19.54
N ASP A 76 43.12 14.24 19.32
CA ASP A 76 42.83 15.23 20.35
C ASP A 76 41.59 16.09 19.99
N THR A 77 40.62 15.51 19.29
CA THR A 77 39.43 16.26 18.85
C THR A 77 38.17 15.49 19.20
N SER A 78 37.22 16.16 19.85
CA SER A 78 35.89 15.59 20.07
C SER A 78 35.11 15.57 18.76
N VAL A 79 34.35 14.50 18.53
CA VAL A 79 33.38 14.43 17.43
C VAL A 79 31.99 14.20 18.01
N ILE A 80 31.02 14.93 17.46
CA ILE A 80 29.60 14.71 17.73
C ILE A 80 29.10 13.87 16.56
N VAL A 81 28.56 12.69 16.86
CA VAL A 81 27.86 11.85 15.89
C VAL A 81 26.39 12.07 16.17
N ASP A 82 25.69 12.64 15.21
CA ASP A 82 24.24 12.72 15.27
C ASP A 82 23.70 11.32 15.00
N VAL A 83 22.82 10.84 15.88
CA VAL A 83 22.12 9.57 15.71
C VAL A 83 20.69 9.94 15.36
N LEU A 84 20.33 9.79 14.08
CA LEU A 84 18.96 10.02 13.62
C LEU A 84 17.99 9.00 14.26
#